data_AF-A0A7T3QP10-F1
#
_entry.id   AF-A0A7T3QP10-F1
#
_cell.length_a   1.000
_cell.length_b   1.000
_cell.length_c   1.000
_cell.angle_alpha   90.00
_cell.angle_beta   90.00
_cell.angle_gamma   90.00
#
_symmetry.space_group_name_H-M   'P 1'
#
loop_
_entity.id
_entity.type
_entity.pdbx_description
1 polymer ?
#
loop_
_entity_poly.entity_id
_entity_poly.type
_entity_poly.pdbx_seq_one_letter_code
_entity_poly.pdbx_strand_id
1 'polypeptide(L)'
;MSWDLIFLITVLSAIPISVSLGFISLEEDSYDWDKSSPYECGFVSPKIPGDFSSRFFHLVILFLVWDVEIVLLIPCFQDLGVWSAGASPLAIFLLILSLGLYYELMEGTISWTRQD
;
A
#
# COMPACT_ATOMS: atom_id res chain seq x y z
N MET A 1 33.86 -12.73 5.04
CA MET A 1 32.42 -12.54 4.81
C MET A 1 31.73 -12.90 6.12
N SER A 2 31.02 -11.97 6.76
CA SER A 2 30.33 -12.28 8.03
C SER A 2 29.27 -13.35 7.81
N TRP A 3 29.00 -14.16 8.83
CA TRP A 3 27.98 -15.23 8.77
C TRP A 3 26.60 -14.69 8.37
N ASP A 4 26.27 -13.46 8.79
CA ASP A 4 25.04 -12.77 8.44
C ASP A 4 24.91 -12.53 6.92
N LEU A 5 26.02 -12.18 6.26
CA LEU A 5 26.03 -11.96 4.81
C LEU A 5 25.84 -13.27 4.05
N ILE A 6 26.41 -14.37 4.54
CA ILE A 6 26.23 -15.69 3.93
C ILE A 6 24.75 -16.12 4.03
N PHE A 7 24.14 -15.96 5.21
CA PHE A 7 22.73 -16.27 5.43
C PHE A 7 21.81 -15.44 4.52
N LEU A 8 22.04 -14.12 4.45
CA LEU A 8 21.26 -13.22 3.61
C LEU A 8 21.30 -13.63 2.12
N ILE A 9 22.49 -13.93 1.60
CA ILE A 9 22.69 -14.33 0.20
C ILE A 9 21.96 -15.65 -0.10
N THR A 10 22.01 -16.62 0.83
CA THR A 10 21.32 -17.91 0.64
C THR A 10 19.79 -17.76 0.61
N VAL A 11 19.22 -16.93 1.47
CA VAL A 11 17.76 -16.73 1.50
C VAL A 11 17.27 -16.00 0.25
N LEU A 12 17.98 -14.96 -0.17
CA LEU A 12 17.59 -14.15 -1.32
C LEU A 12 17.66 -14.93 -2.64
N SER A 13 18.60 -15.86 -2.76
CA SER A 13 18.78 -16.68 -3.96
C SER A 13 17.82 -17.88 -4.05
N ALA A 14 17.24 -18.34 -2.94
CA ALA A 14 16.36 -19.51 -2.94
C ALA A 14 15.07 -19.30 -3.76
N ILE A 15 14.48 -18.10 -3.71
CA ILE A 15 13.23 -17.75 -4.41
C ILE A 15 13.36 -17.81 -5.94
N PRO A 16 14.34 -17.15 -6.59
CA PRO A 16 14.46 -17.24 -8.05
C PRO A 16 14.82 -18.65 -8.54
N ILE A 17 15.56 -19.44 -7.74
CA ILE A 17 15.92 -20.81 -8.09
C ILE A 17 14.70 -21.74 -8.06
N SER A 18 13.81 -21.61 -7.06
CA SER A 18 12.61 -22.44 -7.00
C SER A 18 11.63 -22.11 -8.13
N VAL A 19 11.51 -20.83 -8.48
CA VAL A 19 10.68 -20.36 -9.60
C VAL A 19 11.22 -20.88 -10.94
N SER A 20 12.52 -20.80 -11.18
CA SER A 20 13.11 -21.28 -12.44
C SER A 20 13.00 -22.80 -12.61
N LEU A 21 13.15 -23.57 -11.53
CA LEU A 21 12.90 -25.01 -11.53
C LEU A 21 11.43 -25.32 -11.86
N GLY A 22 10.48 -24.53 -11.33
CA GLY A 22 9.06 -24.66 -11.63
C GLY A 22 8.75 -24.48 -13.12
N PHE A 23 9.39 -23.51 -13.78
CA PHE A 23 9.20 -23.27 -15.21
C PHE A 23 9.76 -24.39 -16.10
N ILE A 24 10.83 -25.07 -15.69
CA ILE A 24 11.40 -26.21 -16.44
C ILE A 24 10.46 -27.43 -16.40
N SER A 25 9.67 -27.58 -15.35
CA SER A 25 8.73 -28.69 -15.19
C SER A 25 7.36 -28.46 -15.83
N LEU A 26 7.14 -27.31 -16.48
CA LEU A 26 5.91 -27.08 -17.24
C LEU A 26 6.00 -27.78 -18.59
N GLU A 27 5.11 -28.73 -18.84
CA GLU A 27 4.89 -29.29 -20.18
C GLU A 27 4.35 -28.19 -21.10
N GLU A 28 4.86 -28.14 -22.34
CA GLU A 28 4.38 -27.24 -23.39
C GLU A 28 2.96 -27.66 -23.80
N ASP A 29 1.97 -27.24 -23.03
CA ASP A 29 0.57 -27.40 -23.39
C ASP A 29 0.28 -26.50 -24.61
N SER A 30 -0.43 -27.02 -25.61
CA SER A 30 -0.76 -26.26 -26.82
C SER A 30 -1.45 -24.95 -26.44
N TYR A 31 -0.94 -23.82 -26.94
CA TYR A 31 -1.46 -22.49 -26.63
C TYR A 31 -2.95 -22.40 -26.94
N ASP A 32 -3.76 -22.45 -25.88
CA ASP A 32 -5.21 -22.34 -25.94
C ASP A 32 -5.60 -20.89 -25.62
N TRP A 33 -6.20 -20.22 -26.59
CA TRP A 33 -6.62 -18.81 -26.49
C TRP A 33 -7.65 -18.61 -25.37
N ASP A 34 -8.55 -19.57 -25.16
CA ASP A 34 -9.62 -19.44 -24.17
C ASP A 34 -9.04 -19.51 -22.75
N LYS A 35 -8.05 -20.40 -22.53
CA LYS A 35 -7.30 -20.49 -21.26
C LYS A 35 -6.37 -19.29 -21.02
N SER A 36 -5.89 -18.67 -22.09
CA SER A 36 -4.94 -17.55 -22.03
C SER A 36 -5.61 -16.18 -21.92
N SER A 37 -6.94 -16.12 -22.09
CA SER A 37 -7.72 -14.89 -21.97
C SER A 37 -8.12 -14.57 -20.52
N PRO A 38 -8.27 -13.29 -20.14
CA PRO A 38 -8.80 -12.92 -18.83
C PRO A 38 -10.20 -13.51 -18.62
N TYR A 39 -10.44 -14.10 -17.45
CA TYR A 39 -11.73 -14.69 -17.11
C TYR A 39 -12.78 -13.61 -16.87
N GLU A 40 -13.67 -13.39 -17.84
CA GLU A 40 -14.82 -12.48 -17.71
C GLU A 40 -16.14 -13.19 -18.04
N CYS A 41 -16.36 -14.37 -17.43
CA CYS A 41 -17.61 -15.12 -17.58
C CYS A 41 -18.02 -15.42 -19.04
N GLY A 42 -17.05 -15.54 -19.95
CA GLY A 42 -17.28 -15.80 -21.38
C GLY A 42 -17.52 -14.55 -22.24
N PHE A 43 -17.40 -13.35 -21.66
CA PHE A 43 -17.48 -12.09 -22.41
C PHE A 43 -16.08 -11.57 -22.77
N VAL A 44 -16.00 -10.87 -23.91
CA VAL A 44 -14.78 -10.18 -24.32
C VAL A 44 -14.59 -8.94 -23.43
N SER A 45 -13.49 -8.92 -22.68
CA SER A 45 -13.15 -7.78 -21.84
C SER A 45 -13.01 -6.51 -22.68
N PRO A 46 -13.57 -5.37 -22.22
CA PRO A 46 -13.32 -4.10 -22.89
C PRO A 46 -11.80 -3.86 -22.94
N LYS A 47 -11.30 -3.48 -24.13
CA LYS A 47 -9.87 -3.22 -24.39
C LYS A 47 -9.23 -2.19 -23.45
N ILE A 48 -10.06 -1.43 -22.72
CA ILE A 48 -9.67 -0.36 -21.83
C ILE A 48 -10.21 -0.77 -20.45
N PRO A 49 -9.33 -1.00 -19.46
CA PRO A 49 -9.76 -1.13 -18.07
C PRO A 49 -10.59 0.12 -17.73
N GLY A 50 -11.79 -0.07 -17.19
CA GLY A 50 -12.70 1.05 -16.90
C GLY A 50 -12.03 2.15 -16.08
N ASP A 51 -12.51 3.38 -16.24
CA ASP A 51 -11.97 4.55 -15.55
C ASP A 51 -11.93 4.29 -14.05
N PHE A 52 -10.72 4.35 -13.51
CA PHE A 52 -10.49 4.12 -12.10
C PHE A 52 -11.15 5.22 -11.26
N SER A 53 -11.91 4.83 -10.24
CA SER A 53 -12.67 5.78 -9.42
C SER A 53 -11.74 6.80 -8.75
N SER A 54 -11.98 8.09 -9.00
CA SER A 54 -11.25 9.20 -8.38
C SER A 54 -11.33 9.19 -6.84
N ARG A 55 -12.29 8.48 -6.24
CA ARG A 55 -12.41 8.33 -4.79
C ARG A 55 -11.25 7.56 -4.17
N PHE A 56 -10.72 6.55 -4.87
CA PHE A 56 -9.55 5.82 -4.37
C PHE A 56 -8.29 6.70 -4.35
N PHE A 57 -8.16 7.62 -5.31
CA PHE A 57 -7.02 8.52 -5.38
C PHE A 57 -6.90 9.40 -4.12
N HIS A 58 -8.03 9.92 -3.62
CA HIS A 58 -8.04 10.71 -2.39
C HIS A 58 -7.66 9.88 -1.16
N LEU A 59 -8.10 8.62 -1.08
CA LEU A 59 -7.67 7.70 -0.02
C LEU A 59 -6.15 7.47 -0.03
N VAL A 60 -5.54 7.35 -1.20
CA VAL A 60 -4.08 7.16 -1.33
C VAL A 60 -3.33 8.40 -0.85
N ILE A 61 -3.79 9.60 -1.22
CA ILE A 61 -3.16 10.85 -0.76
C ILE A 61 -3.31 10.99 0.75
N LEU A 62 -4.50 10.76 1.30
CA LEU A 62 -4.73 10.81 2.74
C LEU A 62 -3.84 9.81 3.49
N PHE A 63 -3.72 8.58 2.99
CA PHE A 63 -2.82 7.58 3.56
C PHE A 63 -1.36 8.04 3.54
N LEU A 64 -0.89 8.59 2.42
CA LEU A 64 0.49 9.06 2.27
C LEU A 64 0.80 10.19 3.24
N VAL A 65 -0.07 11.20 3.33
CA VAL A 65 0.09 12.32 4.27
C VAL A 65 0.10 11.79 5.70
N TRP A 66 -0.89 10.97 6.08
CA TRP A 66 -0.98 10.44 7.45
C TRP A 66 0.21 9.55 7.84
N ASP A 67 0.77 8.79 6.90
CA ASP A 67 1.96 7.97 7.14
C ASP A 67 3.21 8.82 7.44
N VAL A 68 3.44 9.88 6.65
CA VAL A 68 4.53 10.84 6.89
C VAL A 68 4.40 11.52 8.25
N GLU A 69 3.19 11.91 8.63
CA GLU A 69 2.92 12.61 9.88
C GLU A 69 3.15 11.70 11.10
N ILE A 70 2.81 10.39 11.02
CA ILE A 70 3.14 9.42 12.08
C ILE A 70 4.65 9.28 12.25
N VAL A 71 5.41 9.21 11.14
CA VAL A 71 6.87 9.12 11.19
C VAL A 71 7.49 10.32 11.91
N LEU A 72 6.95 11.52 11.69
CA LEU A 72 7.38 12.74 12.40
C LEU A 72 7.00 12.75 13.89
N LEU A 73 5.95 12.04 14.26
CA LEU A 73 5.42 11.98 15.61
C LEU A 73 6.26 11.08 16.55
N ILE A 74 6.83 10.00 16.02
CA ILE A 74 7.67 9.04 16.78
C ILE A 74 8.81 9.71 17.58
N PRO A 75 9.71 10.53 16.98
CA PRO A 75 10.78 11.17 17.74
C PRO A 75 10.24 12.19 18.76
N CYS A 76 9.13 12.85 18.45
CA CYS A 76 8.53 13.84 19.35
C CYS A 76 8.00 13.20 20.65
N PHE A 77 7.51 11.96 20.59
CA PHE A 77 7.14 11.21 21.80
C PHE A 77 8.34 10.74 22.63
N GLN A 78 9.48 10.48 21.99
CA GLN A 78 10.69 10.03 22.70
C GLN A 78 11.33 11.15 23.53
N ASP A 79 11.18 12.41 23.10
CA ASP A 79 11.74 13.59 23.78
C ASP A 79 10.79 14.22 24.83
N LEU A 80 9.58 13.68 24.99
CA LEU A 80 8.59 14.18 25.94
C LEU A 80 8.89 13.71 27.37
N GLY A 81 9.79 14.45 28.04
CA GLY A 81 9.73 14.54 29.50
C GLY A 81 8.37 15.10 29.91
N VAL A 82 7.67 14.39 30.81
CA VAL A 82 6.24 14.53 31.20
C VAL A 82 5.77 15.97 31.54
N TRP A 83 6.67 16.95 31.64
CA TRP A 83 6.36 18.36 31.92
C TRP A 83 7.36 19.36 31.31
N SER A 84 7.84 19.13 30.08
CA SER A 84 8.70 20.10 29.38
C SER A 84 7.89 21.02 28.45
N ALA A 85 8.48 22.18 28.12
CA ALA A 85 7.92 23.15 27.16
C ALA A 85 7.65 22.54 25.75
N GLY A 86 8.19 21.35 25.46
CA GLY A 86 7.98 20.60 24.22
C GLY A 86 6.57 20.00 24.04
N ALA A 87 5.73 19.98 25.09
CA ALA A 87 4.35 19.50 24.98
C ALA A 87 3.43 20.45 24.16
N SER A 88 3.74 21.74 24.11
CA SER A 88 2.92 22.74 23.41
C SER A 88 2.93 22.62 21.88
N PRO A 89 4.09 22.49 21.17
CA PRO A 89 4.09 22.29 19.72
C PRO A 89 3.50 20.94 19.30
N LEU A 90 3.69 19.87 20.09
CA LEU A 90 3.07 18.57 19.81
C LEU A 90 1.54 18.65 19.89
N ALA A 91 0.99 19.37 20.87
CA ALA A 91 -0.45 19.59 20.97
C ALA A 91 -1.03 20.34 19.76
N ILE A 92 -0.31 21.37 19.28
CA ILE A 92 -0.72 22.14 18.09
C ILE A 92 -0.64 21.27 16.83
N PHE A 93 0.42 20.47 16.70
CA PHE A 93 0.60 19.54 15.59
C PHE A 93 -0.53 18.49 15.52
N LEU A 94 -0.85 17.86 16.65
CA LEU A 94 -1.98 16.92 16.76
C LEU A 94 -3.34 17.56 16.46
N LEU A 95 -3.51 18.83 16.84
CA LEU A 95 -4.73 19.58 16.55
C LEU A 95 -4.89 19.81 15.05
N ILE A 96 -3.83 20.25 14.36
CA ILE A 96 -3.83 20.45 12.91
C ILE A 96 -4.14 19.14 12.19
N LEU A 97 -3.52 18.04 12.59
CA LEU A 97 -3.79 16.70 12.07
C LEU A 97 -5.25 16.29 12.21
N SER A 98 -5.82 16.49 13.41
CA SER A 98 -7.21 16.16 13.70
C SER A 98 -8.19 17.00 12.88
N LEU A 99 -7.90 18.29 12.68
CA LEU A 99 -8.71 19.18 11.86
C LEU A 99 -8.66 18.83 10.37
N GLY A 100 -7.49 18.50 9.84
CA GLY A 100 -7.34 18.07 8.44
C GLY A 100 -8.15 16.81 8.14
N LEU A 101 -8.06 15.80 9.02
CA LEU A 101 -8.85 14.58 8.91
C LEU A 101 -10.36 14.85 9.03
N TYR A 102 -10.76 15.72 9.95
CA TYR A 102 -12.16 16.09 10.12
C TYR A 102 -12.71 16.79 8.86
N TYR A 103 -11.92 17.67 8.24
CA TYR A 103 -12.30 18.35 7.00
C TYR A 103 -12.58 17.35 5.87
N GLU A 104 -11.67 16.40 5.64
CA GLU A 104 -11.85 15.39 4.59
C GLU A 104 -13.03 14.45 4.85
N LEU A 105 -13.34 14.16 6.12
CA LEU A 105 -14.50 13.36 6.49
C LEU A 105 -15.82 14.08 6.19
N MET A 106 -15.86 15.40 6.37
CA MET A 106 -17.04 16.23 6.05
C MET A 106 -17.26 16.42 4.55
N GLU A 107 -16.19 16.47 3.75
CA GLU A 107 -16.26 16.52 2.28
C GLU A 107 -16.90 15.24 1.70
N GLY A 108 -16.98 14.16 2.48
CA GLY A 108 -17.66 12.92 2.08
C GLY A 108 -16.88 12.10 1.05
N THR A 109 -15.63 12.48 0.76
CA THR A 109 -14.72 11.79 -0.17
C THR A 109 -14.46 10.33 0.21
N ILE A 110 -14.60 10.01 1.51
CA ILE A 110 -14.40 8.67 2.09
C ILE A 110 -15.73 7.89 2.18
N SER A 111 -16.88 8.54 1.90
CA SER A 111 -18.19 7.89 2.03
C SER A 111 -18.40 6.85 0.92
N TRP A 112 -18.58 5.60 1.33
CA TRP A 112 -18.94 4.50 0.43
C TRP A 112 -20.46 4.37 0.42
N THR A 113 -21.15 5.12 -0.42
CA THR A 113 -22.49 4.73 -0.83
C THR A 113 -22.34 3.67 -1.92
N ARG A 114 -22.89 2.48 -1.67
CA ARG A 114 -23.14 1.48 -2.71
C ARG A 114 -23.92 2.21 -3.81
N GLN A 115 -23.27 2.47 -4.95
CA GLN A 115 -23.97 2.81 -6.17
C GLN A 115 -24.57 1.50 -6.65
N ASP A 116 -25.84 1.29 -6.30
CA ASP A 116 -26.74 0.43 -7.06
C ASP A 116 -26.83 0.89 -8.51
#